data_AF-A0A945DW35-F1
#
_entry.id   AF-A0A945DW35-F1
#
_cell.length_a   1.000
_cell.length_b   1.000
_cell.length_c   1.000
_cell.angle_alpha   90.00
_cell.angle_beta   90.00
_cell.angle_gamma   90.00
#
_symmetry.space_group_name_H-M   'P 1'
#
loop_
_entity.id
_entity.type
_entity.pdbx_description
1 polymer ?
#
loop_
_entity_poly.entity_id
_entity_poly.type
_entity_poly.pdbx_seq_one_letter_code
_entity_poly.pdbx_strand_id
1 'polypeptide(L)'
;MQRRQFIRASAGAALAMPFIAKGAKPRIRIGQLGSRHAHASGKLAAIRKLSGDFELVGVAQPREEAESPIPGSGAYRGVKQMLEEELFATPGLQAVAIETEVPHL
;
A
#
# COMPACT_ATOMS: atom_id res chain seq x y z
N MET A 1 14.76 23.41 -37.79
CA MET A 1 13.71 22.52 -37.26
C MET A 1 12.34 23.15 -37.50
N GLN A 2 11.44 22.47 -38.22
CA GLN A 2 10.14 23.03 -38.57
C GLN A 2 9.15 22.95 -37.40
N ARG A 3 8.80 24.11 -36.82
CA ARG A 3 7.80 24.27 -35.73
C ARG A 3 6.48 23.53 -35.97
N ARG A 4 6.12 23.29 -37.23
CA ARG A 4 4.89 22.60 -37.66
C ARG A 4 4.88 21.10 -37.35
N GLN A 5 6.05 20.45 -37.35
CA GLN A 5 6.14 19.02 -36.99
C GLN A 5 6.01 18.83 -35.47
N PHE A 6 6.49 19.78 -34.68
CA PHE A 6 6.41 19.74 -33.21
C PHE A 6 4.96 19.82 -32.72
N ILE A 7 4.14 20.73 -33.28
CA ILE A 7 2.72 20.88 -32.88
C ILE A 7 1.88 19.64 -33.23
N ARG A 8 2.14 19.02 -34.39
CA ARG A 8 1.43 17.79 -34.80
C ARG A 8 1.78 16.59 -33.92
N ALA A 9 3.03 16.47 -33.46
CA ALA A 9 3.44 15.39 -32.56
C ALA A 9 2.84 15.52 -31.15
N SER A 10 2.69 16.74 -30.63
CA SER A 10 2.12 17.00 -29.30
C SER A 10 0.60 16.74 -29.21
N ALA A 11 -0.15 16.95 -30.30
CA ALA A 11 -1.60 16.76 -30.29
C ALA A 11 -2.03 15.28 -30.20
N GLY A 12 -1.27 14.37 -30.84
CA GLY A 12 -1.54 12.93 -30.78
C GLY A 12 -1.27 12.32 -29.40
N ALA A 13 -0.24 12.82 -28.70
CA ALA A 13 0.09 12.36 -27.35
C ALA A 13 -1.00 12.73 -26.32
N ALA A 14 -1.60 13.92 -26.43
CA ALA A 14 -2.64 14.38 -25.51
C ALA A 14 -3.97 13.59 -25.64
N LEU A 15 -4.32 13.14 -26.84
CA LEU A 15 -5.54 12.35 -27.08
C LEU A 15 -5.43 10.89 -26.61
N ALA A 16 -4.23 10.35 -26.49
CA ALA A 16 -3.99 8.98 -26.02
C ALA A 16 -3.92 8.85 -24.49
N MET A 17 -3.62 9.94 -23.76
CA MET A 17 -3.53 9.96 -22.29
C MET A 17 -4.72 9.33 -21.55
N PRO A 18 -6.00 9.64 -21.88
CA PRO A 18 -7.14 9.04 -21.19
C PRO A 18 -7.31 7.54 -21.46
N PHE A 19 -6.73 7.00 -22.55
CA PHE A 19 -6.79 5.57 -22.87
C PHE A 19 -5.70 4.75 -22.15
N ILE A 20 -4.55 5.36 -21.85
CA ILE A 20 -3.50 4.73 -21.03
C ILE A 20 -3.98 4.54 -19.58
N ALA A 21 -4.67 5.53 -19.02
CA ALA A 21 -5.18 5.48 -17.65
C ALA A 21 -6.34 4.46 -17.46
N LYS A 22 -7.13 4.19 -18.50
CA LYS A 22 -8.28 3.26 -18.43
C LYS A 22 -7.90 1.78 -18.32
N GLY A 23 -6.65 1.41 -18.61
CA GLY A 23 -6.21 0.01 -18.62
C GLY A 23 -5.69 -0.51 -17.27
N ALA A 24 -5.36 0.38 -16.32
CA ALA A 24 -4.81 -0.01 -15.03
C ALA A 24 -5.93 -0.29 -14.02
N LYS A 25 -6.06 -1.55 -13.57
CA LYS A 25 -6.95 -1.91 -12.47
C LYS A 25 -6.54 -1.12 -11.21
N PRO A 26 -7.47 -0.46 -10.50
CA PRO A 26 -7.14 0.20 -9.24
C PRO A 26 -6.58 -0.78 -8.22
N ARG A 27 -5.48 -0.41 -7.56
CA ARG A 27 -4.87 -1.20 -6.48
C ARG A 27 -5.73 -1.13 -5.23
N ILE A 28 -5.79 -2.23 -4.50
CA ILE A 28 -6.43 -2.32 -3.19
C ILE A 28 -5.52 -1.65 -2.18
N ARG A 29 -5.99 -0.57 -1.57
CA ARG A 29 -5.30 0.05 -0.42
C ARG A 29 -5.45 -0.85 0.80
N ILE A 30 -4.33 -1.34 1.30
CA ILE A 30 -4.28 -2.31 2.39
C ILE A 30 -3.27 -1.88 3.44
N GLY A 31 -3.61 -2.05 4.72
CA GLY A 31 -2.65 -2.00 5.82
C GLY A 31 -2.54 -3.33 6.55
N GLN A 32 -1.67 -3.38 7.54
CA GLN A 32 -1.55 -4.51 8.45
C GLN A 32 -1.67 -4.04 9.90
N LEU A 33 -2.39 -4.80 10.70
CA LEU A 33 -2.49 -4.64 12.14
C LEU A 33 -1.80 -5.81 12.84
N GLY A 34 -0.79 -5.50 13.65
CA GLY A 34 0.02 -6.48 14.37
C GLY A 34 1.27 -6.94 13.61
N SER A 35 2.36 -7.16 14.36
CA SER A 35 3.64 -7.63 13.83
C SER A 35 4.34 -8.73 14.65
N ARG A 36 3.75 -9.15 15.77
CA ARG A 36 4.38 -10.09 16.72
C ARG A 36 4.28 -11.57 16.34
N HIS A 37 3.32 -11.95 15.50
CA HIS A 37 3.12 -13.36 15.14
C HIS A 37 3.96 -13.81 13.94
N ALA A 38 4.23 -15.13 13.90
CA ALA A 38 5.10 -15.75 12.89
C ALA A 38 4.65 -15.49 11.45
N HIS A 39 3.35 -15.29 11.22
CA HIS A 39 2.80 -15.04 9.89
C HIS A 39 2.79 -13.56 9.49
N ALA A 40 3.01 -12.64 10.42
CA ALA A 40 2.93 -11.20 10.18
C ALA A 40 3.91 -10.73 9.10
N SER A 41 5.17 -11.17 9.17
CA SER A 41 6.17 -10.85 8.14
C SER A 41 5.84 -11.48 6.79
N GLY A 42 5.22 -12.67 6.78
CA GLY A 42 4.83 -13.38 5.56
C GLY A 42 3.69 -12.68 4.82
N LYS A 43 2.66 -12.26 5.55
CA LYS A 43 1.55 -11.46 4.97
C LYS A 43 2.05 -10.16 4.38
N LEU A 44 2.90 -9.43 5.11
CA LEU A 44 3.50 -8.20 4.63
C LEU A 44 4.35 -8.41 3.37
N ALA A 45 5.16 -9.47 3.34
CA ALA A 45 5.97 -9.82 2.17
C ALA A 45 5.09 -10.14 0.95
N ALA A 46 3.99 -10.87 1.13
CA ALA A 46 3.05 -11.19 0.06
C ALA A 46 2.38 -9.93 -0.51
N ILE A 47 1.88 -9.03 0.36
CA ILE A 47 1.30 -7.74 -0.03
C ILE A 47 2.29 -6.94 -0.88
N ARG A 48 3.55 -6.85 -0.43
CA ARG A 48 4.61 -6.13 -1.15
C ARG A 48 4.96 -6.77 -2.49
N LYS A 49 5.01 -8.10 -2.56
CA LYS A 49 5.30 -8.84 -3.80
C LYS A 49 4.19 -8.66 -4.84
N LEU A 50 2.95 -8.53 -4.40
CA LEU A 50 1.77 -8.31 -5.23
C LEU A 50 1.48 -6.81 -5.42
N SER A 51 2.52 -6.00 -5.68
CA SER A 51 2.41 -4.54 -5.82
C SER A 51 1.58 -4.10 -7.03
N GLY A 52 1.25 -4.99 -7.97
CA GLY A 52 0.28 -4.71 -9.02
C GLY A 52 -1.16 -4.68 -8.53
N ASP A 53 -1.46 -5.41 -7.45
CA ASP A 53 -2.80 -5.56 -6.89
C ASP A 53 -3.01 -4.72 -5.62
N PHE A 54 -1.95 -4.52 -4.82
CA PHE A 54 -2.06 -3.90 -3.50
C PHE A 54 -1.20 -2.65 -3.37
N GLU A 55 -1.74 -1.61 -2.75
CA GLU A 55 -1.01 -0.43 -2.26
C GLU A 55 -0.93 -0.53 -0.73
N LEU A 56 0.26 -0.86 -0.21
CA LEU A 56 0.49 -0.91 1.23
C LEU A 56 0.52 0.52 1.80
N VAL A 57 -0.41 0.82 2.72
CA VAL A 57 -0.51 2.16 3.34
C VAL A 57 0.35 2.30 4.61
N GLY A 58 0.59 1.19 5.32
CA GLY A 58 1.41 1.15 6.54
C GLY A 58 1.14 -0.08 7.39
N VAL A 59 1.81 -0.16 8.54
CA VAL A 59 1.59 -1.17 9.58
C VAL A 59 1.31 -0.45 10.90
N ALA A 60 0.29 -0.88 11.61
CA ALA A 60 0.00 -0.46 12.98
C ALA A 60 0.12 -1.64 13.94
N GLN A 61 0.37 -1.37 15.22
CA GLN A 61 0.12 -2.33 16.29
C GLN A 61 -1.29 -2.11 16.86
N PRO A 62 -1.89 -3.13 17.50
CA PRO A 62 -3.10 -2.95 18.30
C PRO A 62 -2.94 -1.83 19.32
N ARG A 63 -4.04 -1.21 19.71
CA ARG A 63 -4.08 -0.10 20.66
C ARG A 63 -3.40 -0.43 22.00
N GLU A 64 -3.59 -1.64 22.51
CA GLU A 64 -2.93 -2.16 23.72
C GLU A 64 -1.41 -2.26 23.60
N GLU A 65 -0.90 -2.29 22.37
CA GLU A 65 0.50 -2.42 22.01
C GLU A 65 1.00 -1.20 21.20
N ALA A 66 0.32 -0.06 21.23
CA ALA A 66 0.58 1.08 20.33
C ALA A 66 2.03 1.58 20.36
N GLU A 67 2.71 1.47 21.51
CA GLU A 67 4.12 1.87 21.68
C GLU A 67 5.12 0.82 21.17
N SER A 68 4.67 -0.40 20.87
CA SER A 68 5.55 -1.48 20.42
C SER A 68 6.05 -1.18 18.99
N PRO A 69 7.37 -1.19 18.74
CA PRO A 69 7.89 -0.92 17.40
C PRO A 69 7.60 -2.08 16.45
N ILE A 70 7.37 -1.78 15.17
CA ILE A 70 7.42 -2.79 14.11
C ILE A 70 8.89 -3.15 13.82
N PRO A 71 9.19 -4.36 13.29
CA PRO A 71 10.55 -4.71 12.90
C PRO A 71 11.16 -3.71 11.91
N GLY A 72 12.44 -3.35 12.06
CA GLY A 72 13.12 -2.43 11.13
C GLY A 72 13.73 -3.10 9.88
N SER A 73 13.50 -4.40 9.68
CA SER A 73 14.21 -5.22 8.68
C SER A 73 13.27 -6.13 7.88
N GLY A 74 13.83 -6.86 6.91
CA GLY A 74 13.05 -7.80 6.09
C GLY A 74 11.89 -7.13 5.35
N ALA A 75 10.70 -7.75 5.45
CA ALA A 75 9.48 -7.25 4.82
C ALA A 75 9.03 -5.87 5.35
N TYR A 76 9.46 -5.49 6.55
CA TYR A 76 9.12 -4.22 7.19
C TYR A 76 10.07 -3.08 6.84
N ARG A 77 11.18 -3.35 6.15
CA ARG A 77 12.15 -2.31 5.79
C ARG A 77 11.49 -1.19 4.99
N GLY A 78 11.55 0.03 5.53
CA GLY A 78 11.00 1.25 4.94
C GLY A 78 9.48 1.36 5.02
N VAL A 79 8.81 0.50 5.80
CA VAL A 79 7.36 0.56 6.00
C VAL A 79 7.05 1.63 7.05
N LYS A 80 6.02 2.43 6.78
CA LYS A 80 5.50 3.42 7.71
C LYS A 80 4.82 2.72 8.89
N GLN A 81 5.32 2.95 10.11
CA GLN A 81 4.59 2.63 11.33
C GLN A 81 3.51 3.70 11.56
N MET A 82 2.28 3.27 11.84
CA MET A 82 1.10 4.11 12.06
C MET A 82 0.46 3.77 13.41
N LEU A 83 -0.33 4.69 13.95
CA LEU A 83 -1.30 4.35 14.98
C LEU A 83 -2.46 3.55 14.37
N GLU A 84 -3.15 2.74 15.18
CA GLU A 84 -4.31 1.96 14.72
C GLU A 84 -5.41 2.88 14.18
N GLU A 85 -5.69 3.97 14.88
CA GLU A 85 -6.70 4.94 14.46
C GLU A 85 -6.30 5.64 13.16
N GLU A 86 -5.01 5.91 12.96
CA GLU A 86 -4.48 6.50 11.73
C GLU A 86 -4.63 5.53 10.54
N LEU A 87 -4.38 4.24 10.78
CA LEU A 87 -4.57 3.20 9.77
C LEU A 87 -6.03 3.17 9.32
N PHE A 88 -6.98 3.06 10.26
CA PHE A 88 -8.41 2.98 9.93
C PHE A 88 -8.99 4.28 9.35
N ALA A 89 -8.42 5.42 9.68
CA ALA A 89 -8.80 6.71 9.11
C ALA A 89 -8.23 6.93 7.69
N THR A 90 -7.42 6.02 7.15
CA THR A 90 -6.80 6.18 5.82
C THR A 90 -7.86 6.26 4.71
N PRO A 91 -7.98 7.39 3.98
CA PRO A 91 -8.97 7.53 2.93
C PRO A 91 -8.81 6.48 1.83
N GLY A 92 -9.91 5.80 1.51
CA GLY A 92 -9.93 4.74 0.51
C GLY A 92 -9.23 3.45 0.94
N LEU A 93 -8.96 3.25 2.24
CA LEU A 93 -8.58 1.93 2.76
C LEU A 93 -9.67 0.90 2.42
N GLN A 94 -9.26 -0.24 1.90
CA GLN A 94 -10.18 -1.30 1.45
C GLN A 94 -9.98 -2.62 2.19
N ALA A 95 -8.80 -2.86 2.78
CA ALA A 95 -8.49 -4.09 3.49
C ALA A 95 -7.49 -3.88 4.63
N VAL A 96 -7.52 -4.76 5.62
CA VAL A 96 -6.53 -4.84 6.69
C VAL A 96 -6.14 -6.29 6.92
N ALA A 97 -4.84 -6.59 6.85
CA ALA A 97 -4.30 -7.89 7.24
C ALA A 97 -4.10 -7.91 8.76
N ILE A 98 -4.71 -8.86 9.46
CA ILE A 98 -4.68 -8.95 10.92
C ILE A 98 -3.74 -10.07 11.35
N GLU A 99 -2.76 -9.75 12.20
CA GLU A 99 -1.84 -10.67 12.90
C GLU A 99 -1.53 -10.11 14.30
N THR A 100 -2.58 -9.92 15.08
CA THR A 100 -2.56 -9.47 16.49
C THR A 100 -2.58 -10.67 17.42
N GLU A 101 -2.26 -10.47 18.71
CA GLU A 101 -2.52 -11.49 19.72
C GLU A 101 -4.00 -11.90 19.71
N VAL A 102 -4.26 -13.21 19.86
CA VAL A 102 -5.62 -13.73 20.04
C VAL A 102 -5.74 -14.00 21.54
N PRO A 103 -6.65 -13.33 22.27
CA PRO A 103 -6.91 -13.65 23.66
C PRO A 103 -7.29 -15.13 23.75
N HIS A 104 -6.79 -15.82 24.78
CA HIS A 104 -7.05 -17.24 25.02
C HIS A 104 -8.53 -17.59 24.81
N LEU A 105 -8.81 -18.48 23.87
CA LEU A 105 -10.11 -19.12 23.65
C LEU A 105 -10.28 -20.31 24.59
#